data_AF-A0A4Q7YTT7-F1
#
_entry.id   AF-A0A4Q7YTT7-F1
#
_cell.length_a   1.000
_cell.length_b   1.000
_cell.length_c   1.000
_cell.angle_alpha   90.00
_cell.angle_beta   90.00
_cell.angle_gamma   90.00
#
_symmetry.space_group_name_H-M   'P 1'
#
loop_
_entity.id
_entity.type
_entity.pdbx_description
1 polymer ?
#
loop_
_entity_poly.entity_id
_entity_poly.type
_entity_poly.pdbx_seq_one_letter_code
_entity_poly.pdbx_strand_id
1 'polypeptide(L)'
;MAGQVKRFRAVLEPLPGGLGWIIARIPFDVAKAWKKMVRLRVKVEVGGEIFRTSLFSDSTHGGHFVLVNKKMQKAAGVRLGGMIDLAVEPDLEEREIEAPAELEKLFKKEKALAKWYSKLSDAIRRDIARTIAEVKSSEARQRRVEQMAERMLLAMEGEKVLPPILDVAFRRHPSARRGWEALTEVQRRGHLLGVFYYQSPEAREKRAGKVVEDCLRVAEAKRQGS
;
A
#
# COMPACT_ATOMS: atom_id res chain seq x y z
N MET A 1 -22.38 5.97 13.12
CA MET A 1 -23.09 4.68 12.95
C MET A 1 -22.08 3.62 12.58
N ALA A 2 -21.77 2.72 13.50
CA ALA A 2 -20.85 1.61 13.28
C ALA A 2 -21.41 0.70 12.17
N GLY A 3 -20.56 0.27 11.25
CA GLY A 3 -20.98 -0.59 10.14
C GLY A 3 -21.49 -1.93 10.67
N GLN A 4 -22.49 -2.52 10.01
CA GLN A 4 -23.08 -3.78 10.44
C GLN A 4 -22.03 -4.90 10.46
N VAL A 5 -21.70 -5.42 11.64
CA VAL A 5 -20.78 -6.56 11.80
C VAL A 5 -21.40 -7.81 11.15
N LYS A 6 -20.63 -8.52 10.32
CA LYS A 6 -20.99 -9.79 9.69
C LYS A 6 -20.10 -10.89 10.22
N ARG A 7 -20.70 -11.87 10.89
CA ARG A 7 -20.01 -13.05 11.42
C ARG A 7 -20.19 -14.23 10.46
N PHE A 8 -19.11 -14.93 10.14
CA PHE A 8 -19.15 -16.12 9.31
C PHE A 8 -17.96 -17.02 9.59
N ARG A 9 -18.09 -18.27 9.13
CA ARG A 9 -17.01 -19.26 9.12
C ARG A 9 -16.48 -19.44 7.71
N ALA A 10 -15.18 -19.55 7.58
CA ALA A 10 -14.52 -19.82 6.31
C ALA A 10 -13.38 -20.83 6.50
N VAL A 11 -13.09 -21.60 5.46
CA VAL A 11 -11.91 -22.46 5.44
C VAL A 11 -10.70 -21.62 5.04
N LEU A 12 -9.58 -21.80 5.74
CA LEU A 12 -8.32 -21.18 5.37
C LEU A 12 -7.73 -21.89 4.16
N GLU A 13 -7.60 -21.17 3.06
CA GLU A 13 -7.14 -21.71 1.79
C GLU A 13 -5.91 -20.95 1.29
N PRO A 14 -5.01 -21.61 0.55
CA PRO A 14 -3.92 -20.91 -0.11
C PRO A 14 -4.48 -20.12 -1.30
N LEU A 15 -4.07 -18.86 -1.46
CA LEU A 15 -4.38 -18.09 -2.64
C LEU A 15 -3.58 -18.65 -3.84
N PRO A 16 -4.25 -19.04 -4.94
CA PRO A 16 -3.58 -19.47 -6.16
C PRO A 16 -2.72 -18.33 -6.72
N GLY A 17 -1.46 -18.58 -7.08
CA GLY A 17 -0.56 -17.55 -7.66
C GLY A 17 0.83 -17.41 -7.05
N GLY A 18 1.33 -18.41 -6.31
CA GLY A 18 2.76 -18.55 -5.98
C GLY A 18 3.30 -17.71 -4.82
N LEU A 19 2.51 -16.77 -4.25
CA LEU A 19 2.94 -15.95 -3.11
C LEU A 19 2.75 -16.62 -1.73
N GLY A 20 2.15 -17.82 -1.69
CA GLY A 20 1.93 -18.58 -0.44
C GLY A 20 1.02 -17.89 0.56
N TRP A 21 0.14 -16.99 0.10
CA TRP A 21 -0.80 -16.28 0.96
C TRP A 21 -1.93 -17.20 1.41
N ILE A 22 -2.36 -17.05 2.66
CA ILE A 22 -3.50 -17.77 3.21
C ILE A 22 -4.67 -16.79 3.29
N ILE A 23 -5.82 -17.22 2.82
CA ILE A 23 -7.02 -16.38 2.67
C ILE A 23 -8.24 -17.05 3.30
N ALA A 24 -9.23 -16.22 3.62
CA ALA A 24 -10.58 -16.64 3.92
C ALA A 24 -11.54 -15.91 2.97
N ARG A 25 -12.35 -16.66 2.22
CA ARG A 25 -13.33 -16.08 1.29
C ARG A 25 -14.53 -15.53 2.04
N ILE A 26 -15.04 -14.39 1.58
CA ILE A 26 -16.23 -13.75 2.14
C ILE A 26 -17.48 -14.40 1.51
N PRO A 27 -18.38 -15.02 2.29
CA PRO A 27 -19.52 -15.76 1.77
C PRO A 27 -20.71 -14.86 1.38
N PHE A 28 -20.52 -13.56 1.32
CA PHE A 28 -21.57 -12.59 1.01
C PHE A 28 -21.04 -11.48 0.09
N ASP A 29 -21.97 -10.85 -0.62
CA ASP A 29 -21.68 -9.70 -1.46
C ASP A 29 -21.43 -8.46 -0.58
N VAL A 30 -20.17 -8.04 -0.55
CA VAL A 30 -19.67 -6.88 0.20
C VAL A 30 -20.41 -5.59 -0.18
N ALA A 31 -20.73 -5.40 -1.47
CA ALA A 31 -21.41 -4.21 -1.96
C ALA A 31 -22.88 -4.17 -1.53
N LYS A 32 -23.54 -5.33 -1.44
CA LYS A 32 -24.90 -5.44 -0.90
C LYS A 32 -24.94 -5.34 0.63
N ALA A 33 -23.94 -5.92 1.30
CA ALA A 33 -23.86 -5.93 2.76
C ALA A 33 -23.55 -4.54 3.34
N TRP A 34 -22.67 -3.76 2.70
CA TRP A 34 -22.21 -2.47 3.22
C TRP A 34 -22.31 -1.37 2.18
N LYS A 35 -23.30 -0.50 2.35
CA LYS A 35 -23.54 0.67 1.48
C LYS A 35 -22.43 1.73 1.54
N LYS A 36 -21.71 1.80 2.67
CA LYS A 36 -20.62 2.77 2.89
C LYS A 36 -19.37 2.02 3.33
N MET A 37 -18.30 2.16 2.56
CA MET A 37 -16.98 1.63 2.87
C MET A 37 -15.89 2.59 2.40
N VAL A 38 -14.75 2.60 3.11
CA VAL A 38 -13.56 3.33 2.69
C VAL A 38 -12.59 2.33 2.05
N ARG A 39 -12.52 2.28 0.72
CA ARG A 39 -11.55 1.45 -0.04
C ARG A 39 -11.48 -0.01 0.45
N LEU A 40 -12.63 -0.64 0.72
CA LEU A 40 -12.72 -2.02 1.24
C LEU A 40 -11.98 -2.27 2.57
N ARG A 41 -11.70 -1.22 3.36
CA ARG A 41 -11.12 -1.37 4.69
C ARG A 41 -12.12 -2.03 5.63
N VAL A 42 -11.62 -2.99 6.39
CA VAL A 42 -12.41 -3.73 7.36
C VAL A 42 -11.66 -3.93 8.67
N LYS A 43 -12.41 -4.04 9.76
CA LYS A 43 -11.94 -4.62 11.01
C LYS A 43 -12.39 -6.08 11.04
N VAL A 44 -11.50 -6.95 11.45
CA VAL A 44 -11.70 -8.40 11.48
C VAL A 44 -11.38 -8.88 12.88
N GLU A 45 -12.40 -9.28 13.61
CA GLU A 45 -12.28 -9.90 14.91
C GLU A 45 -12.06 -11.40 14.74
N VAL A 46 -11.00 -11.92 15.36
CA VAL A 46 -10.60 -13.33 15.33
C VAL A 46 -10.05 -13.72 16.68
N GLY A 47 -10.59 -14.77 17.31
CA GLY A 47 -10.08 -15.26 18.60
C GLY A 47 -10.11 -14.21 19.72
N GLY A 48 -11.04 -13.25 19.66
CA GLY A 48 -11.14 -12.13 20.59
C GLY A 48 -10.19 -10.96 20.31
N GLU A 49 -9.36 -11.02 19.26
CA GLU A 49 -8.48 -9.93 18.83
C GLU A 49 -9.04 -9.22 17.58
N ILE A 50 -8.97 -7.88 17.54
CA ILE A 50 -9.41 -7.08 16.39
C ILE A 50 -8.22 -6.72 15.50
N PHE A 51 -8.29 -7.12 14.23
CA PHE A 51 -7.30 -6.83 13.20
C PHE A 51 -7.87 -5.85 12.17
N ARG A 52 -7.23 -4.70 12.01
CA ARG A 52 -7.60 -3.71 10.97
C ARG A 52 -6.90 -4.04 9.66
N THR A 53 -7.64 -4.50 8.66
CA THR A 53 -7.12 -4.93 7.35
C THR A 53 -7.97 -4.39 6.19
N SER A 54 -7.87 -4.98 5.01
CA SER A 54 -8.68 -4.65 3.84
C SER A 54 -9.11 -5.92 3.13
N LEU A 55 -10.27 -5.88 2.48
CA LEU A 55 -10.72 -6.93 1.59
C LEU A 55 -10.08 -6.75 0.22
N PHE A 56 -9.78 -7.88 -0.41
CA PHE A 56 -9.24 -7.94 -1.76
C PHE A 56 -10.28 -8.61 -2.66
N SER A 57 -10.39 -8.15 -3.90
CA SER A 57 -11.25 -8.77 -4.91
C SER A 57 -10.61 -10.07 -5.41
N ASP A 58 -11.38 -11.15 -5.47
CA ASP A 58 -10.97 -12.41 -6.14
C ASP A 58 -11.33 -12.31 -7.62
N SER A 59 -10.34 -12.05 -8.48
CA SER A 59 -10.56 -11.98 -9.92
C SER A 59 -10.85 -13.35 -10.55
N THR A 60 -10.54 -14.45 -9.86
CA THR A 60 -10.61 -15.81 -10.41
C THR A 60 -11.92 -16.50 -10.03
N HIS A 61 -12.36 -16.36 -8.77
CA HIS A 61 -13.58 -17.01 -8.27
C HIS A 61 -14.76 -16.04 -8.13
N GLY A 62 -14.51 -14.74 -8.35
CA GLY A 62 -15.47 -13.69 -8.06
C GLY A 62 -15.60 -13.43 -6.55
N GLY A 63 -16.09 -12.24 -6.20
CA GLY A 63 -16.29 -11.83 -4.82
C GLY A 63 -15.03 -11.28 -4.15
N HIS A 64 -14.96 -11.42 -2.83
CA HIS A 64 -13.90 -10.84 -2.02
C HIS A 64 -13.31 -11.87 -1.05
N PHE A 65 -12.05 -11.67 -0.65
CA PHE A 65 -11.40 -12.42 0.39
C PHE A 65 -10.66 -11.50 1.37
N VAL A 66 -10.40 -12.00 2.56
CA VAL A 66 -9.49 -11.40 3.52
C VAL A 66 -8.20 -12.22 3.60
N LEU A 67 -7.06 -11.54 3.60
CA LEU A 67 -5.77 -12.19 3.83
C LEU A 67 -5.60 -12.48 5.32
N VAL A 68 -5.38 -13.75 5.66
CA VAL A 68 -5.24 -14.23 7.04
C VAL A 68 -3.76 -14.43 7.35
N ASN A 69 -3.16 -13.41 7.98
CA ASN A 69 -1.75 -13.45 8.36
C ASN A 69 -1.50 -14.45 9.51
N LYS A 70 -0.22 -14.72 9.81
CA LYS A 70 0.18 -15.66 10.88
C LYS A 70 -0.31 -15.25 12.28
N LYS A 71 -0.51 -13.95 12.55
CA LYS A 71 -1.04 -13.47 13.84
C LYS A 71 -2.50 -13.83 13.99
N MET A 72 -3.31 -13.62 12.94
CA MET A 72 -4.72 -14.01 12.92
C MET A 72 -4.89 -15.53 13.06
N GLN A 73 -4.04 -16.31 12.38
CA GLN A 73 -4.02 -17.78 12.55
C GLN A 73 -3.71 -18.19 13.99
N LYS A 74 -2.71 -17.54 14.61
CA LYS A 74 -2.34 -17.80 16.01
C LYS A 74 -3.45 -17.41 16.99
N ALA A 75 -4.08 -16.25 16.79
CA ALA A 75 -5.20 -15.77 17.60
C ALA A 75 -6.41 -16.71 17.50
N ALA A 76 -6.70 -17.22 16.29
CA ALA A 76 -7.74 -18.22 16.08
C ALA A 76 -7.39 -19.61 16.62
N GLY A 77 -6.09 -19.93 16.76
CA GLY A 77 -5.62 -21.31 16.94
C GLY A 77 -5.81 -22.19 15.70
N VAL A 78 -5.97 -21.59 14.51
CA VAL A 78 -6.34 -22.30 13.26
C VAL A 78 -5.18 -22.23 12.26
N ARG A 79 -4.90 -23.35 11.58
CA ARG A 79 -3.89 -23.46 10.51
C ARG A 79 -4.56 -23.60 9.14
N LEU A 80 -3.74 -23.62 8.08
CA LEU A 80 -4.18 -23.90 6.71
C LEU A 80 -5.10 -25.14 6.65
N GLY A 81 -6.20 -25.04 5.91
CA GLY A 81 -7.24 -26.07 5.82
C GLY A 81 -8.22 -26.10 6.99
N GLY A 82 -7.92 -25.37 8.08
CA GLY A 82 -8.82 -25.26 9.22
C GLY A 82 -9.92 -24.23 9.01
N MET A 83 -11.01 -24.38 9.77
CA MET A 83 -12.14 -23.45 9.76
C MET A 83 -11.89 -22.32 10.77
N ILE A 84 -12.02 -21.08 10.32
CA ILE A 84 -11.82 -19.87 11.12
C ILE A 84 -13.15 -19.13 11.33
N ASP A 85 -13.41 -18.70 12.55
CA ASP A 85 -14.51 -17.79 12.90
C ASP A 85 -14.05 -16.34 12.72
N LEU A 86 -14.75 -15.59 11.87
CA LEU A 86 -14.43 -14.20 11.54
C LEU A 86 -15.64 -13.32 11.82
N ALA A 87 -15.45 -12.23 12.55
CA ALA A 87 -16.40 -11.10 12.56
C ALA A 87 -15.81 -9.95 11.76
N VAL A 88 -16.46 -9.53 10.68
CA VAL A 88 -15.96 -8.50 9.78
C VAL A 88 -16.90 -7.31 9.77
N GLU A 89 -16.35 -6.10 9.87
CA GLU A 89 -17.10 -4.85 9.74
C GLU A 89 -16.33 -3.82 8.91
N PRO A 90 -17.01 -2.87 8.23
CA PRO A 90 -16.36 -1.76 7.55
C PRO A 90 -15.56 -0.90 8.53
N ASP A 91 -14.28 -0.71 8.22
CA ASP A 91 -13.41 0.22 8.93
C ASP A 91 -13.60 1.62 8.34
N LEU A 92 -14.57 2.35 8.90
CA LEU A 92 -14.86 3.75 8.57
C LEU A 92 -14.03 4.73 9.40
N GLU A 93 -13.24 4.24 10.35
CA GLU A 93 -12.40 5.11 11.17
C GLU A 93 -11.30 5.72 10.32
N GLU A 94 -11.17 7.03 10.46
CA GLU A 94 -10.03 7.76 9.95
C GLU A 94 -8.77 7.21 10.64
N ARG A 95 -7.86 6.66 9.84
CA ARG A 95 -6.57 6.23 10.36
C ARG A 95 -5.72 7.48 10.44
N GLU A 96 -5.82 8.20 11.54
CA GLU A 96 -4.77 9.15 11.90
C GLU A 96 -3.50 8.34 12.09
N ILE A 97 -2.60 8.47 11.12
CA ILE A 97 -1.24 7.97 11.25
C ILE A 97 -0.58 9.03 12.11
N GLU A 98 -0.47 8.79 13.42
CA GLU A 98 0.36 9.63 14.29
C GLU A 98 1.77 9.60 13.70
N ALA A 99 2.17 10.73 13.11
CA ALA A 99 3.51 10.90 12.61
C ALA A 99 4.45 10.90 13.81
N PRO A 100 5.61 10.21 13.76
CA PRO A 100 6.60 10.32 14.83
C PRO A 100 6.93 11.79 15.11
N ALA A 101 7.11 12.15 16.37
CA ALA A 101 7.31 13.55 16.79
C ALA A 101 8.47 14.22 16.05
N GLU A 102 9.49 13.45 15.65
CA GLU A 102 10.63 13.91 14.85
C GLU A 102 10.21 14.30 13.42
N LEU A 103 9.29 13.55 12.81
CA LEU A 103 8.72 13.86 11.50
C LEU A 103 7.82 15.10 11.57
N GLU A 104 7.06 15.27 12.65
CA GLU A 104 6.28 16.50 12.87
C GLU A 104 7.17 17.74 13.01
N LYS A 105 8.30 17.63 13.73
CA LYS A 105 9.28 18.71 13.84
C LYS A 105 9.84 19.11 12.48
N LEU A 106 10.11 18.14 11.60
CA LEU A 106 10.51 18.40 10.22
C LEU A 106 9.42 19.15 9.47
N PHE A 107 8.16 18.70 9.54
CA PHE A 107 7.05 19.33 8.83
C PHE A 107 6.71 20.74 9.33
N LYS A 108 7.00 21.07 10.59
CA LYS A 108 6.90 22.45 11.11
C LYS A 108 7.90 23.40 10.43
N LYS A 109 9.09 22.91 10.08
CA LYS A 109 10.13 23.67 9.37
C LYS A 109 9.85 23.70 7.87
N GLU A 110 9.55 22.54 7.30
CA GLU A 110 9.39 22.33 5.85
C GLU A 110 7.91 22.19 5.46
N LYS A 111 7.19 23.32 5.42
CA LYS A 111 5.74 23.33 5.13
C LYS A 111 5.39 22.79 3.73
N ALA A 112 6.27 22.99 2.75
CA ALA A 112 6.07 22.47 1.40
C ALA A 112 6.12 20.94 1.37
N LEU A 113 7.08 20.35 2.10
CA LEU A 113 7.22 18.91 2.27
C LEU A 113 6.01 18.31 3.00
N ALA A 114 5.51 19.00 4.04
CA ALA A 114 4.31 18.59 4.77
C ALA A 114 3.06 18.54 3.87
N LYS A 115 2.84 19.58 3.05
CA LYS A 115 1.74 19.65 2.08
C LYS A 115 1.85 18.58 0.99
N TRP A 116 3.08 18.23 0.61
CA TRP A 116 3.31 17.15 -0.34
C TRP A 116 3.03 15.78 0.28
N TYR A 117 3.54 15.54 1.49
CA TYR A 117 3.31 14.32 2.26
C TYR A 117 1.82 14.06 2.50
N SER A 118 1.04 15.10 2.78
CA SER A 118 -0.41 14.97 3.01
C SER A 118 -1.20 14.45 1.79
N LYS A 119 -0.66 14.61 0.58
CA LYS A 119 -1.24 14.12 -0.68
C LYS A 119 -0.83 12.67 -1.02
N LEU A 120 0.06 12.06 -0.24
CA LEU A 120 0.41 10.65 -0.41
C LEU A 120 -0.74 9.73 0.03
N SER A 121 -0.74 8.50 -0.48
CA SER A 121 -1.69 7.49 -0.03
C SER A 121 -1.44 7.12 1.43
N ASP A 122 -2.50 6.77 2.16
CA ASP A 122 -2.40 6.33 3.56
C ASP A 122 -1.45 5.13 3.74
N ALA A 123 -1.32 4.28 2.72
CA ALA A 123 -0.39 3.17 2.74
C ALA A 123 1.08 3.67 2.77
N ILE A 124 1.42 4.63 1.92
CA ILE A 124 2.76 5.22 1.88
C ILE A 124 3.04 6.00 3.17
N ARG A 125 2.09 6.83 3.62
CA ARG A 125 2.24 7.58 4.89
C ARG A 125 2.48 6.65 6.07
N ARG A 126 1.76 5.53 6.13
CA ARG A 126 1.92 4.53 7.20
C ARG A 126 3.26 3.82 7.11
N ASP A 127 3.70 3.46 5.92
CA ASP A 127 4.99 2.81 5.73
C ASP A 127 6.15 3.72 6.17
N ILE A 128 6.05 5.02 5.85
CA ILE A 128 7.00 6.05 6.30
C ILE A 128 7.01 6.14 7.84
N ALA A 129 5.84 6.33 8.46
CA ALA A 129 5.73 6.44 9.91
C ALA A 129 6.26 5.18 10.62
N ARG A 130 5.90 3.99 10.12
CA ARG A 130 6.38 2.69 10.62
C ARG A 130 7.90 2.58 10.52
N THR A 131 8.49 2.89 9.37
CA THR A 131 9.94 2.77 9.14
C THR A 131 10.75 3.65 10.10
N ILE A 132 10.22 4.83 10.43
CA ILE A 132 10.84 5.73 11.40
C ILE A 132 10.65 5.20 12.83
N ALA A 133 9.43 4.79 13.19
CA ALA A 133 9.10 4.32 14.55
C ALA A 133 9.75 2.99 14.93
N GLU A 134 10.06 2.13 13.95
CA GLU A 134 10.67 0.81 14.16
C GLU A 134 12.07 0.88 14.78
N VAL A 135 12.75 2.02 14.65
CA VAL A 135 14.07 2.23 15.25
C VAL A 135 13.95 2.74 16.68
N LYS A 136 14.66 2.11 17.63
CA LYS A 136 14.54 2.42 19.07
C LYS A 136 15.35 3.64 19.52
N SER A 137 16.51 3.89 18.91
CA SER A 137 17.37 5.03 19.27
C SER A 137 16.85 6.33 18.65
N SER A 138 16.77 7.40 19.45
CA SER A 138 16.36 8.74 19.01
C SER A 138 17.28 9.28 17.92
N GLU A 139 18.59 9.08 18.04
CA GLU A 139 19.58 9.47 17.03
C GLU A 139 19.32 8.75 15.70
N ALA A 140 19.02 7.45 15.77
CA ALA A 140 18.75 6.67 14.57
C ALA A 140 17.36 6.97 13.97
N ARG A 141 16.38 7.37 14.78
CA ARG A 141 15.11 7.95 14.29
C ARG A 141 15.34 9.26 13.54
N GLN A 142 16.16 10.16 14.08
CA GLN A 142 16.51 11.42 13.44
C GLN A 142 17.19 11.18 12.07
N ARG A 143 18.16 10.27 12.00
CA ARG A 143 18.77 9.85 10.72
C ARG A 143 17.74 9.27 9.72
N ARG A 144 16.77 8.49 10.19
CA ARG A 144 15.68 7.95 9.34
C ARG A 144 14.77 9.06 8.83
N VAL A 145 14.47 10.05 9.65
CA VAL A 145 13.69 11.23 9.24
C VAL A 145 14.43 12.01 8.16
N GLU A 146 15.73 12.24 8.32
CA GLU A 146 16.56 12.93 7.34
C GLU A 146 16.62 12.19 5.99
N GLN A 147 16.89 10.88 6.03
CA GLN A 147 16.88 10.05 4.81
C GLN A 147 15.50 10.05 4.13
N MET A 148 14.43 10.01 4.92
CA MET A 148 13.09 10.08 4.36
C MET A 148 12.79 11.46 3.78
N ALA A 149 13.22 12.53 4.44
CA ALA A 149 13.08 13.91 3.96
C ALA A 149 13.77 14.09 2.61
N GLU A 150 15.02 13.65 2.50
CA GLU A 150 15.79 13.66 1.26
C GLU A 150 15.05 12.90 0.15
N ARG A 151 14.59 11.67 0.44
CA ARG A 151 13.83 10.86 -0.50
C ARG A 151 12.54 11.53 -0.98
N MET A 152 11.83 12.21 -0.08
CA MET A 152 10.61 12.94 -0.40
C MET A 152 10.91 14.19 -1.24
N LEU A 153 11.98 14.93 -0.94
CA LEU A 153 12.43 16.08 -1.73
C LEU A 153 12.82 15.67 -3.15
N LEU A 154 13.62 14.60 -3.29
CA LEU A 154 13.97 14.04 -4.59
C LEU A 154 12.72 13.59 -5.38
N ALA A 155 11.72 13.04 -4.70
CA ALA A 155 10.45 12.69 -5.34
C ALA A 155 9.64 13.93 -5.76
N MET A 156 9.62 14.99 -4.95
CA MET A 156 9.00 16.27 -5.29
C MET A 156 9.64 16.91 -6.54
N GLU A 157 10.97 16.87 -6.62
CA GLU A 157 11.72 17.32 -7.79
C GLU A 157 11.47 16.41 -8.99
N GLY A 158 11.47 15.10 -8.76
CA GLY A 158 11.19 14.05 -9.74
C GLY A 158 9.84 14.16 -10.45
N GLU A 159 8.86 14.82 -9.82
CA GLU A 159 7.57 15.15 -10.42
C GLU A 159 7.65 16.30 -11.43
N LYS A 160 8.53 17.27 -11.18
CA LYS A 160 8.74 18.43 -12.07
C LYS A 160 9.72 18.09 -13.19
N VAL A 161 10.81 17.42 -12.82
CA VAL A 161 11.90 17.04 -13.71
C VAL A 161 12.14 15.55 -13.52
N LEU A 162 11.95 14.77 -14.58
CA LEU A 162 12.10 13.33 -14.49
C LEU A 162 13.55 12.98 -14.11
N PRO A 163 13.77 12.06 -13.16
CA PRO A 163 15.13 11.65 -12.78
C PRO A 163 15.89 11.07 -13.99
N PRO A 164 17.21 11.33 -14.14
CA PRO A 164 17.98 10.87 -15.31
C PRO A 164 17.85 9.38 -15.61
N ILE A 165 17.76 8.55 -14.57
CA ILE A 165 17.59 7.09 -14.70
C ILE A 165 16.27 6.71 -15.38
N LEU A 166 15.18 7.42 -15.09
CA LEU A 166 13.89 7.20 -15.74
C LEU A 166 13.84 7.85 -17.12
N ASP A 167 14.49 9.00 -17.30
CA ASP A 167 14.57 9.67 -18.60
C ASP A 167 15.28 8.79 -19.64
N VAL A 168 16.45 8.25 -19.31
CA VAL A 168 17.17 7.30 -20.17
C VAL A 168 16.33 6.06 -20.45
N ALA A 169 15.65 5.51 -19.44
CA ALA A 169 14.78 4.35 -19.62
C ALA A 169 13.60 4.64 -20.56
N PHE A 170 12.96 5.80 -20.44
CA PHE A 170 11.83 6.18 -21.28
C PHE A 170 12.23 6.57 -22.70
N ARG A 171 13.45 7.09 -22.91
CA ARG A 171 14.01 7.25 -24.28
C ARG A 171 14.16 5.90 -24.99
N ARG A 172 14.56 4.85 -24.26
CA ARG A 172 14.63 3.47 -24.78
C ARG A 172 13.25 2.84 -24.96
N HIS A 173 12.25 3.29 -24.21
CA HIS A 173 10.88 2.77 -24.25
C HIS A 173 9.84 3.90 -24.37
N PRO A 174 9.65 4.51 -25.55
CA PRO A 174 8.73 5.65 -25.72
C PRO A 174 7.27 5.34 -25.34
N SER A 175 6.83 4.09 -25.47
CA SER A 175 5.50 3.65 -25.02
C SER A 175 5.35 3.71 -23.49
N ALA A 176 6.42 3.45 -22.74
CA ALA A 176 6.42 3.59 -21.28
C ALA A 176 6.30 5.06 -20.86
N ARG A 177 6.87 5.99 -21.64
CA ARG A 177 6.68 7.44 -21.40
C ARG A 177 5.21 7.85 -21.42
N ARG A 178 4.45 7.35 -22.40
CA ARG A 178 2.99 7.60 -22.47
C ARG A 178 2.26 7.00 -21.26
N GLY A 179 2.67 5.80 -20.85
CA GLY A 179 2.18 5.16 -19.63
C GLY A 179 2.40 6.02 -18.38
N TRP A 180 3.61 6.57 -18.23
CA TRP A 180 3.97 7.47 -17.13
C TRP A 180 3.10 8.72 -17.07
N GLU A 181 2.82 9.32 -18.22
CA GLU A 181 1.95 10.49 -18.35
C GLU A 181 0.49 10.16 -18.00
N ALA A 182 0.05 8.93 -18.30
CA ALA A 182 -1.28 8.41 -17.97
C ALA A 182 -1.45 7.99 -16.50
N LEU A 183 -0.37 7.83 -15.73
CA LEU A 183 -0.45 7.54 -14.30
C LEU A 183 -1.06 8.72 -13.52
N THR A 184 -1.71 8.41 -12.40
CA THR A 184 -2.12 9.43 -11.43
C THR A 184 -0.90 10.02 -10.70
N GLU A 185 -1.05 11.23 -10.17
CA GLU A 185 -0.01 11.90 -9.36
C GLU A 185 0.47 11.01 -8.19
N VAL A 186 -0.46 10.32 -7.52
CA VAL A 186 -0.15 9.41 -6.41
C VAL A 186 0.67 8.19 -6.87
N GLN A 187 0.38 7.65 -8.06
CA GLN A 187 1.15 6.53 -8.62
C GLN A 187 2.58 6.97 -8.99
N ARG A 188 2.73 8.11 -9.68
CA ARG A 188 4.06 8.67 -10.02
C ARG A 188 4.90 8.88 -8.76
N ARG A 189 4.31 9.47 -7.71
CA ARG A 189 4.96 9.63 -6.40
C ARG A 189 5.44 8.31 -5.80
N GLY A 190 4.61 7.27 -5.86
CA GLY A 190 4.99 5.93 -5.41
C GLY A 190 6.19 5.36 -6.17
N HIS A 191 6.25 5.56 -7.49
CA HIS A 191 7.39 5.15 -8.30
C HIS A 191 8.66 5.93 -7.95
N LEU A 192 8.58 7.26 -7.87
CA LEU A 192 9.72 8.13 -7.54
C LEU A 192 10.28 7.80 -6.16
N LEU A 193 9.41 7.71 -5.15
CA LEU A 193 9.81 7.23 -3.82
C LEU A 193 10.49 5.87 -3.95
N GLY A 194 9.91 4.92 -4.68
CA GLY A 194 10.52 3.61 -4.90
C GLY A 194 11.93 3.67 -5.52
N VAL A 195 12.17 4.53 -6.51
CA VAL A 195 13.48 4.70 -7.16
C VAL A 195 14.51 5.26 -6.17
N PHE A 196 14.15 6.32 -5.44
CA PHE A 196 15.07 6.96 -4.49
C PHE A 196 15.28 6.19 -3.18
N TYR A 197 14.53 5.11 -2.94
CA TYR A 197 14.74 4.23 -1.81
C TYR A 197 16.07 3.48 -1.87
N TYR A 198 16.40 2.96 -3.05
CA TYR A 198 17.58 2.14 -3.22
C TYR A 198 18.82 3.03 -3.30
N GLN A 199 19.90 2.64 -2.62
CA GLN A 199 21.16 3.39 -2.67
C GLN A 199 22.11 2.86 -3.74
N SER A 200 22.10 1.55 -4.03
CA SER A 200 22.98 0.99 -5.05
C SER A 200 22.49 1.29 -6.48
N PRO A 201 23.40 1.61 -7.42
CA PRO A 201 23.05 1.86 -8.82
C PRO A 201 22.27 0.70 -9.46
N GLU A 202 22.73 -0.54 -9.24
CA GLU A 202 22.10 -1.74 -9.79
C GLU A 202 20.66 -1.92 -9.28
N ALA A 203 20.40 -1.68 -7.99
CA ALA A 203 19.05 -1.79 -7.45
C ALA A 203 18.13 -0.65 -7.95
N ARG A 204 18.69 0.56 -8.16
CA ARG A 204 17.97 1.66 -8.80
C ARG A 204 17.60 1.33 -10.25
N GLU A 205 18.49 0.70 -11.00
CA GLU A 205 18.21 0.25 -12.38
C GLU A 205 17.12 -0.82 -12.41
N LYS A 206 17.21 -1.85 -11.56
CA LYS A 206 16.15 -2.86 -11.42
C LYS A 206 14.80 -2.22 -11.06
N ARG A 207 14.82 -1.22 -10.18
CA ARG A 207 13.60 -0.48 -9.83
C ARG A 207 13.07 0.35 -11.00
N ALA A 208 13.93 1.02 -11.75
CA ALA A 208 13.56 1.76 -12.95
C ALA A 208 12.95 0.84 -14.02
N GLY A 209 13.49 -0.37 -14.21
CA GLY A 209 12.89 -1.40 -15.07
C GLY A 209 11.46 -1.75 -14.67
N LYS A 210 11.19 -1.94 -13.37
CA LYS A 210 9.81 -2.14 -12.87
C LYS A 210 8.89 -0.95 -13.17
N VAL A 211 9.41 0.30 -13.08
CA VAL A 211 8.63 1.49 -13.47
C VAL A 211 8.26 1.42 -14.95
N VAL A 212 9.20 1.04 -15.82
CA VAL A 212 8.95 0.88 -17.26
C VAL A 212 7.87 -0.17 -17.51
N GLU A 213 7.97 -1.35 -16.90
CA GLU A 213 6.97 -2.43 -17.03
C GLU A 213 5.57 -1.98 -16.58
N ASP A 214 5.47 -1.34 -15.40
CA ASP A 214 4.22 -0.81 -14.88
C ASP A 214 3.62 0.23 -15.83
N CYS A 215 4.46 1.12 -16.39
CA CYS A 215 4.01 2.13 -17.35
C CYS A 215 3.57 1.51 -18.69
N LEU A 216 4.27 0.49 -19.20
CA LEU A 216 3.88 -0.21 -20.42
C LEU A 216 2.49 -0.84 -20.26
N ARG A 217 2.23 -1.51 -19.13
CA ARG A 217 0.90 -2.08 -18.82
C ARG A 217 -0.19 -1.02 -18.82
N VAL A 218 0.08 0.17 -18.26
CA VAL A 218 -0.87 1.29 -18.27
C VAL A 218 -1.10 1.83 -19.68
N ALA A 219 -0.05 1.95 -20.50
CA ALA A 219 -0.16 2.41 -21.88
C ALA A 219 -0.98 1.43 -22.74
N GLU A 220 -0.78 0.12 -22.55
CA GLU A 220 -1.55 -0.93 -23.24
C GLU A 220 -3.03 -0.91 -22.84
N ALA A 221 -3.32 -0.84 -21.54
CA ALA A 221 -4.69 -0.77 -21.04
C ALA A 221 -5.45 0.46 -21.58
N LYS A 222 -4.77 1.60 -21.71
CA LYS A 222 -5.35 2.82 -22.31
C LYS A 222 -5.58 2.68 -23.82
N ARG A 223 -4.72 1.96 -24.54
CA ARG A 223 -4.89 1.70 -25.97
C ARG A 223 -6.06 0.75 -26.26
N GLN A 224 -6.32 -0.22 -25.39
CA GLN A 224 -7.40 -1.21 -25.56
C GLN A 224 -8.79 -0.69 -25.12
N GLY A 225 -8.83 0.36 -24.31
CA GLY A 225 -10.06 1.00 -23.84
C GLY A 225 -10.47 2.27 -24.59
N SER A 226 -9.77 2.61 -25.68
CA SER A 226 -10.06 3.72 -26.60
C SER A 226 -10.47 3.17 -27.96
#